data_AF-A0A836U251-F1
#
_entry.id   AF-A0A836U251-F1
#
_cell.length_a   1.000
_cell.length_b   1.000
_cell.length_c   1.000
_cell.angle_alpha   90.00
_cell.angle_beta   90.00
_cell.angle_gamma   90.00
#
_symmetry.space_group_name_H-M   'P 1'
#
loop_
_entity.id
_entity.type
_entity.pdbx_description
1 polymer ?
#
loop_
_entity_poly.entity_id
_entity_poly.type
_entity_poly.pdbx_seq_one_letter_code
_entity_poly.pdbx_strand_id
1 'polypeptide(L)'
;MKKLFTGITLFLLGTCSVLADEYPTDETVRYSLNCMSELGGQTDENLYTCTCRYDAIRTAMTFSDYEEGVTFERNKKMPGEKGSFFRDNKRGEGLYEKLLESRIAASSACVVVKQVKLIKPTNR
;
A
#
# COMPACT_ATOMS: atom_id res chain seq x y z
N MET A 1 -6.65 23.68 60.99
CA MET A 1 -6.86 22.21 61.07
C MET A 1 -6.51 21.61 59.72
N LYS A 2 -5.37 20.91 59.66
CA LYS A 2 -4.82 20.24 58.48
C LYS A 2 -5.42 18.83 58.39
N LYS A 3 -6.14 18.51 57.31
CA LYS A 3 -6.39 17.15 56.81
C LYS A 3 -6.47 17.29 55.28
N LEU A 4 -5.40 17.00 54.54
CA LEU A 4 -4.95 15.66 54.13
C LEU A 4 -6.04 14.94 53.32
N PHE A 5 -6.11 15.27 52.02
CA PHE A 5 -6.62 14.38 50.97
C PHE A 5 -5.70 14.50 49.75
N THR A 6 -4.48 14.00 49.93
CA THR A 6 -3.65 13.45 48.86
C THR A 6 -4.42 12.28 48.24
N GLY A 7 -5.19 12.56 47.19
CA GLY A 7 -5.96 11.58 46.44
C GLY A 7 -5.43 11.51 45.01
N ILE A 8 -4.49 10.59 44.82
CA ILE A 8 -3.97 10.03 43.58
C ILE A 8 -5.01 10.09 42.42
N THR A 9 -4.81 11.00 41.48
CA THR A 9 -5.32 10.90 40.10
C THR A 9 -4.13 10.99 39.15
N LEU A 10 -3.21 10.05 39.34
CA LEU A 10 -2.15 9.77 38.40
C LEU A 10 -2.53 8.48 37.66
N PHE A 11 -2.37 8.52 36.34
CA PHE A 11 -2.41 7.41 35.39
C PHE A 11 -3.77 7.01 34.79
N LEU A 12 -4.17 7.77 33.77
CA LEU A 12 -4.78 7.21 32.56
C LEU A 12 -4.25 8.00 31.34
N LEU A 13 -2.92 8.03 31.19
CA LEU A 13 -2.32 8.12 29.86
C LEU A 13 -2.53 6.75 29.21
N GLY A 14 -3.78 6.48 28.82
CA GLY A 14 -4.06 5.43 27.86
C GLY A 14 -3.32 5.83 26.60
N THR A 15 -2.24 5.14 26.29
CA THR A 15 -1.63 5.18 24.97
C THR A 15 -2.72 4.69 24.03
N CYS A 16 -3.44 5.61 23.37
CA CYS A 16 -4.07 5.27 22.12
C CYS A 16 -2.93 4.73 21.27
N SER A 17 -2.96 3.43 20.99
CA SER A 17 -2.19 2.90 19.88
C SER A 17 -2.50 3.82 18.72
N VAL A 18 -1.50 4.57 18.25
CA VAL A 18 -1.48 4.98 16.86
C VAL A 18 -1.62 3.64 16.14
N LEU A 19 -2.85 3.33 15.70
CA LEU A 19 -3.04 2.46 14.56
C LEU A 19 -2.34 3.22 13.45
N ALA A 20 -1.04 2.97 13.31
CA ALA A 20 -0.40 3.16 12.03
C ALA A 20 -1.36 2.49 11.04
N ASP A 21 -1.75 3.21 10.00
CA ASP A 21 -2.71 2.74 9.00
C ASP A 21 -2.01 1.64 8.19
N GLU A 22 -1.77 0.51 8.87
CA GLU A 22 -1.02 -0.64 8.41
C GLU A 22 -1.89 -1.33 7.38
N TYR A 23 -1.27 -1.63 6.25
CA TYR A 23 -1.97 -2.35 5.21
C TYR A 23 -2.31 -3.75 5.75
N PRO A 24 -3.58 -4.19 5.61
CA PRO A 24 -3.99 -5.52 5.97
C PRO A 24 -3.14 -6.58 5.26
N THR A 25 -2.85 -7.67 5.96
CA THR A 25 -2.02 -8.77 5.42
C THR A 25 -2.61 -9.36 4.14
N ASP A 26 -3.93 -9.47 4.06
CA ASP A 26 -4.60 -9.98 2.87
C ASP A 26 -4.43 -9.04 1.67
N GLU A 27 -4.41 -7.72 1.89
CA GLU A 27 -4.13 -6.75 0.83
C GLU A 27 -2.67 -6.81 0.38
N THR A 28 -1.73 -6.94 1.32
CA THR A 28 -0.31 -7.17 0.99
C THR A 28 -0.14 -8.38 0.08
N VAL A 29 -0.68 -9.52 0.49
CA VAL A 29 -0.55 -10.77 -0.26
C VAL A 29 -1.25 -10.66 -1.62
N ARG A 30 -2.46 -10.08 -1.66
CA ARG A 30 -3.23 -9.91 -2.90
C ARG A 30 -2.54 -8.98 -3.90
N TYR A 31 -1.94 -7.88 -3.44
CA TYR A 31 -1.13 -7.02 -4.29
C TYR A 31 0.05 -7.79 -4.90
N SER A 32 0.82 -8.52 -4.07
CA SER A 32 1.96 -9.29 -4.54
C SER A 32 1.55 -10.33 -5.59
N LEU A 33 0.47 -11.09 -5.33
CA LEU A 33 -0.03 -12.10 -6.28
C LEU A 33 -0.45 -11.49 -7.61
N ASN A 34 -1.18 -10.37 -7.58
CA ASN A 34 -1.63 -9.69 -8.80
C ASN A 34 -0.44 -9.13 -9.60
N CYS A 35 0.49 -8.46 -8.93
CA CYS A 35 1.70 -7.92 -9.57
C CYS A 35 2.55 -9.04 -10.19
N MET A 36 2.75 -10.16 -9.49
CA MET A 36 3.50 -11.29 -10.02
C MET A 36 2.80 -11.92 -11.24
N SER A 37 1.47 -11.97 -11.21
CA SER A 37 0.67 -12.40 -12.37
C SER A 37 0.84 -11.47 -13.57
N GLU A 38 0.89 -10.15 -13.36
CA GLU A 38 1.14 -9.15 -14.40
C GLU A 38 2.56 -9.27 -14.98
N LEU A 39 3.53 -9.67 -14.17
CA LEU A 39 4.91 -9.93 -14.58
C LEU A 39 5.13 -11.35 -15.17
N GLY A 40 4.07 -12.13 -15.36
CA GLY A 40 4.12 -13.39 -16.08
C GLY A 40 4.37 -14.65 -15.23
N GLY A 41 4.28 -14.57 -13.90
CA GLY A 41 4.27 -15.77 -13.05
C GLY A 41 4.81 -15.59 -11.63
N GLN A 42 4.68 -16.64 -10.84
CA GLN A 42 5.15 -16.68 -9.45
C GLN A 42 6.61 -17.13 -9.37
N THR A 43 7.55 -16.21 -9.65
CA THR A 43 8.99 -16.46 -9.53
C THR A 43 9.61 -15.57 -8.44
N ASP A 44 10.78 -15.93 -7.94
CA ASP A 44 11.48 -15.14 -6.91
C ASP A 44 11.81 -13.73 -7.40
N GLU A 45 12.17 -13.56 -8.68
CA GLU A 45 12.47 -12.24 -9.25
C GLU A 45 11.23 -11.33 -9.25
N ASN A 46 10.09 -11.90 -9.64
CA ASN A 46 8.82 -11.18 -9.62
C ASN A 46 8.40 -10.87 -8.18
N LEU A 47 8.63 -11.78 -7.23
CA LEU A 47 8.41 -11.52 -5.81
C LEU A 47 9.22 -10.31 -5.33
N TYR A 48 10.52 -10.25 -5.64
CA TYR A 48 11.39 -9.13 -5.27
C TYR A 48 10.93 -7.81 -5.91
N THR A 49 10.60 -7.82 -7.20
CA THR A 49 10.07 -6.62 -7.87
C THR A 49 8.76 -6.15 -7.25
N CYS A 50 7.81 -7.07 -7.01
CA CYS A 50 6.48 -6.73 -6.53
C CYS A 50 6.47 -6.27 -5.06
N THR A 51 7.27 -6.90 -4.20
CA THR A 51 7.41 -6.46 -2.80
C THR A 51 8.05 -5.08 -2.70
N CYS A 52 9.10 -4.80 -3.49
CA CYS A 52 9.70 -3.47 -3.57
C CYS A 52 8.68 -2.39 -3.98
N ARG A 53 7.91 -2.66 -5.04
CA ARG A 53 6.88 -1.73 -5.51
C ARG A 53 5.78 -1.51 -4.47
N TYR A 54 5.39 -2.57 -3.78
CA TYR A 54 4.39 -2.49 -2.71
C TYR A 54 4.86 -1.61 -1.56
N ASP A 55 6.10 -1.80 -1.08
CA ASP A 55 6.67 -1.00 0.02
C ASP A 55 6.82 0.48 -0.36
N ALA A 56 7.16 0.77 -1.62
CA ALA A 56 7.19 2.13 -2.13
C ALA A 56 5.80 2.79 -2.08
N ILE A 57 4.74 2.07 -2.46
CA ILE A 57 3.35 2.57 -2.39
C ILE A 57 2.91 2.76 -0.95
N ARG A 58 3.19 1.80 -0.06
CA ARG A 58 2.88 1.90 1.39
C ARG A 58 3.52 3.11 2.05
N THR A 59 4.71 3.49 1.59
CA THR A 59 5.42 4.67 2.11
C THR A 59 4.80 5.98 1.61
N ALA A 60 4.20 5.97 0.41
CA ALA A 60 3.64 7.17 -0.23
C ALA A 60 2.19 7.49 0.21
N MET A 61 1.42 6.49 0.65
CA MET A 61 0.03 6.68 1.05
C MET A 61 -0.43 5.70 2.14
N THR A 62 -1.31 6.21 3.01
CA THR A 62 -1.95 5.41 4.05
C THR A 62 -2.88 4.37 3.44
N PHE A 63 -3.21 3.32 4.19
CA PHE A 63 -4.09 2.26 3.68
C PHE A 63 -5.48 2.80 3.32
N SER A 64 -6.06 3.69 4.13
CA SER A 64 -7.37 4.28 3.83
C SER A 64 -7.37 5.08 2.52
N ASP A 65 -6.34 5.88 2.27
CA ASP A 65 -6.21 6.63 1.01
C ASP A 65 -5.98 5.70 -0.19
N TYR A 66 -5.19 4.63 0.00
CA TYR A 66 -4.96 3.60 -1.01
C TYR A 66 -6.25 2.87 -1.38
N GLU A 67 -7.01 2.41 -0.38
CA GLU A 67 -8.27 1.68 -0.59
C GLU A 67 -9.27 2.55 -1.35
N GLU A 68 -9.41 3.82 -1.00
CA GLU A 68 -10.31 4.76 -1.68
C GLU A 68 -9.86 5.01 -3.13
N GLY A 69 -8.55 5.19 -3.36
CA GLY A 69 -7.99 5.34 -4.71
C GLY A 69 -8.19 4.10 -5.61
N VAL A 70 -7.94 2.90 -5.07
CA VAL A 70 -8.19 1.62 -5.77
C VAL A 70 -9.69 1.42 -6.03
N THR A 71 -10.53 1.80 -5.07
CA THR A 71 -11.98 1.72 -5.20
C THR A 71 -12.48 2.65 -6.31
N PHE A 72 -11.96 3.87 -6.39
CA PHE A 72 -12.26 4.79 -7.49
C PHE A 72 -11.80 4.20 -8.83
N GLU A 73 -10.56 3.70 -8.91
CA GLU A 73 -10.02 3.07 -10.12
C GLU A 73 -10.92 1.96 -10.67
N ARG A 74 -11.36 1.05 -9.79
CA ARG A 74 -12.22 -0.08 -10.15
C ARG A 74 -13.59 0.35 -10.64
N ASN A 75 -14.17 1.39 -10.04
CA ASN A 75 -15.57 1.74 -10.23
C ASN A 75 -15.81 2.93 -11.17
N LYS A 76 -14.80 3.75 -11.50
CA LYS A 76 -14.98 4.93 -12.36
C LYS A 76 -15.52 4.61 -13.77
N LYS A 77 -15.29 3.37 -14.24
CA LYS A 77 -15.78 2.87 -15.54
C LYS A 77 -17.17 2.23 -15.46
N MET A 78 -17.79 2.17 -14.28
CA MET A 78 -19.12 1.58 -14.10
C MET A 78 -20.17 2.41 -14.87
N PRO A 79 -21.01 1.77 -15.70
CA PRO A 79 -22.05 2.48 -16.45
C PRO A 79 -23.24 2.87 -15.56
N GLY A 80 -24.08 3.77 -16.07
CA GLY A 80 -25.32 4.20 -15.43
C GLY A 80 -25.16 5.17 -14.25
N GLU A 81 -26.27 5.44 -13.56
CA GLU A 81 -26.35 6.38 -12.44
C GLU A 81 -25.47 5.98 -11.27
N LYS A 82 -25.40 4.67 -10.97
CA LYS A 82 -24.51 4.14 -9.91
C LYS A 82 -23.04 4.44 -10.18
N GLY A 83 -22.63 4.52 -11.44
CA GLY A 83 -21.29 4.92 -11.81
C GLY A 83 -21.02 6.41 -11.69
N SER A 84 -22.07 7.26 -11.73
CA SER A 84 -21.91 8.71 -11.58
C SER A 84 -21.39 9.05 -10.19
N PHE A 85 -21.87 8.35 -9.16
CA PHE A 85 -21.37 8.51 -7.79
C PHE A 85 -19.84 8.43 -7.69
N PHE A 86 -19.23 7.49 -8.43
CA PHE A 86 -17.76 7.37 -8.44
C PHE A 86 -17.11 8.44 -9.31
N ARG A 87 -17.61 8.71 -10.52
CA ARG A 87 -17.02 9.72 -11.41
C ARG A 87 -17.08 11.14 -10.86
N ASP A 88 -18.12 11.45 -10.08
CA ASP A 88 -18.35 12.78 -9.52
C ASP A 88 -17.65 12.95 -8.14
N ASN A 89 -17.07 11.88 -7.58
CA ASN A 89 -16.33 11.93 -6.33
C ASN A 89 -14.93 12.54 -6.54
N LYS A 90 -14.80 13.84 -6.25
CA LYS A 90 -13.53 14.60 -6.36
C LYS A 90 -12.42 14.15 -5.41
N ARG A 91 -12.77 13.67 -4.21
CA ARG A 91 -11.77 13.12 -3.30
C ARG A 91 -11.19 11.82 -3.86
N GLY A 92 -12.06 10.92 -4.31
CA GLY A 92 -11.65 9.66 -4.94
C GLY A 92 -10.80 9.88 -6.19
N GLU A 93 -11.14 10.88 -7.02
CA GLU A 93 -10.34 11.28 -8.18
C GLU A 93 -8.91 11.70 -7.78
N GLY A 94 -8.76 12.58 -6.78
CA GLY A 94 -7.44 13.03 -6.31
C GLY A 94 -6.61 11.91 -5.67
N LEU A 95 -7.25 10.98 -4.94
CA LEU A 95 -6.55 9.81 -4.39
C LEU A 95 -6.13 8.80 -5.46
N TYR A 96 -6.95 8.64 -6.50
CA TYR A 96 -6.58 7.85 -7.67
C TYR A 96 -5.37 8.47 -8.40
N GLU A 97 -5.32 9.78 -8.56
CA GLU A 97 -4.15 10.48 -9.14
C GLU A 97 -2.89 10.23 -8.30
N LYS A 98 -2.97 10.40 -6.97
CA LYS A 98 -1.87 10.09 -6.05
C LYS A 98 -1.44 8.62 -6.13
N LEU A 99 -2.38 7.69 -6.31
CA LEU A 99 -2.10 6.27 -6.51
C LEU A 99 -1.32 6.02 -7.82
N LEU A 100 -1.69 6.69 -8.91
CA LEU A 100 -0.95 6.61 -10.18
C LEU A 100 0.48 7.13 -10.02
N GLU A 101 0.64 8.29 -9.39
CA GLU A 101 1.96 8.88 -9.11
C GLU A 101 2.83 7.92 -8.29
N SER A 102 2.26 7.32 -7.24
CA SER A 102 2.93 6.34 -6.39
C SER A 102 3.36 5.10 -7.18
N ARG A 103 2.53 4.60 -8.11
CA ARG A 103 2.86 3.46 -8.98
C ARG A 103 3.95 3.80 -9.99
N ILE A 104 3.97 5.01 -10.54
CA ILE A 104 5.01 5.49 -11.47
C ILE A 104 6.34 5.59 -10.72
N ALA A 105 6.35 6.23 -9.55
CA ALA A 105 7.52 6.33 -8.69
C ALA A 105 8.05 4.94 -8.29
N ALA A 106 7.17 4.06 -7.84
CA ALA A 106 7.50 2.67 -7.49
C ALA A 106 8.08 1.91 -8.68
N SER A 107 7.51 2.05 -9.88
CA SER A 107 8.02 1.37 -11.08
C SER A 107 9.40 1.86 -11.52
N SER A 108 9.69 3.13 -11.24
CA SER A 108 10.98 3.77 -11.57
C SER A 108 12.06 3.37 -10.56
N ALA A 109 11.72 3.31 -9.28
CA ALA A 109 12.62 2.88 -8.21
C ALA A 109 12.85 1.37 -8.19
N CYS A 110 11.81 0.58 -8.50
CA CYS A 110 11.79 -0.88 -8.43
C CYS A 110 11.57 -1.48 -9.83
N VAL A 111 12.65 -1.52 -10.61
CA VAL A 111 12.66 -2.12 -11.95
C VAL A 111 12.48 -3.65 -11.89
N VAL A 112 12.03 -4.23 -13.00
CA VAL A 112 11.85 -5.69 -13.10
C VAL A 112 13.19 -6.39 -12.99
N VAL A 113 13.34 -7.22 -11.96
CA VAL A 113 14.54 -8.03 -11.73
C VAL A 113 14.57 -9.15 -12.77
N LYS A 114 15.75 -9.40 -13.33
CA LYS A 114 15.98 -10.52 -14.26
C LYS A 114 17.00 -11.47 -13.65
N GLN A 115 16.77 -12.77 -13.86
CA GLN A 115 17.77 -13.78 -13.52
C GLN A 115 19.07 -13.53 -14.27
N VAL A 116 20.17 -13.38 -13.52
CA VAL A 116 21.51 -13.39 -14.08
C VAL A 116 21.92 -14.85 -14.23
N LYS A 117 22.09 -15.32 -15.47
CA LYS A 117 22.65 -16.64 -15.72
C LYS A 117 24.10 -16.64 -15.22
N LEU A 118 24.36 -17.40 -14.16
CA LEU A 118 25.73 -17.66 -13.72
C LEU A 118 26.48 -18.33 -14.87
N ILE A 119 27.46 -17.63 -15.42
CA ILE A 119 28.42 -18.22 -16.34
C ILE A 119 29.20 -19.22 -15.49
N LYS A 120 29.23 -20.50 -15.90
CA LYS A 120 30.06 -21.51 -15.21
C LYS A 120 31.49 -20.95 -15.10
N PRO A 121 32.15 -21.10 -13.93
CA PRO A 121 33.53 -20.68 -13.81
C PRO A 121 34.34 -21.39 -14.89
N THR A 122 34.96 -20.60 -15.76
CA THR A 122 35.94 -21.12 -16.71
C THR A 122 37.10 -21.60 -15.85
N ASN A 123 37.16 -22.91 -15.61
CA ASN A 123 38.22 -23.55 -14.82
C ASN A 123 39.58 -23.01 -15.30
N ARG A 124 40.35 -22.43 -14.37
CA ARG A 124 41.78 -22.15 -14.54
C ARG A 124 42.56 -23.29 -13.90
#